data_AF-A0AAN0JNW1-F1
#
_entry.id   AF-A0AAN0JNW1-F1
#
_cell.length_a   1.000
_cell.length_b   1.000
_cell.length_c   1.000
_cell.angle_alpha   90.00
_cell.angle_beta   90.00
_cell.angle_gamma   90.00
#
_symmetry.space_group_name_H-M   'P 1'
#
loop_
_entity.id
_entity.type
_entity.pdbx_description
1 polymer ?
#
loop_
_entity_poly.entity_id
_entity_poly.type
_entity_poly.pdbx_seq_one_letter_code
_entity_poly.pdbx_strand_id
1 'polypeptide(L)'
;MSTSPDELFRSHFADINSSIAARLDKALDEFLGASLIPSQLFDDITTTNGPAGQKASKMTRELMRGISNCKNGEERLEVICKILLKLEDEKLKEIVADIRSRIGTGSTGASGGGGGVSHPKTKAQAVDITKLRKAIENVINTWYGSLNRLPAASVKDFAYSLFSKKVISDSVCSDPTIDKILGEFKASLGFTRTVQEFESSCTKLLESMSSVGGSYHVAGAALKDDLIDAVQKDCNYSFNISM
;
A
#
# COMPACT_ATOMS: atom_id res chain seq x y z
N MET A 1 -3.46 -30.71 -3.20
CA MET A 1 -3.18 -29.80 -2.06
C MET A 1 -2.77 -28.47 -2.66
N SER A 2 -3.52 -27.41 -2.40
CA SER A 2 -3.20 -26.07 -2.89
C SER A 2 -1.94 -25.59 -2.15
N THR A 3 -0.82 -25.44 -2.85
CA THR A 3 0.42 -24.92 -2.26
C THR A 3 0.24 -23.44 -1.95
N SER A 4 0.59 -23.00 -0.74
CA SER A 4 0.43 -21.59 -0.39
C SER A 4 1.39 -20.70 -1.20
N PRO A 5 1.05 -19.42 -1.45
CA PRO A 5 1.90 -18.51 -2.22
C PRO A 5 3.32 -18.37 -1.64
N ASP A 6 3.45 -18.39 -0.31
CA ASP A 6 4.75 -18.30 0.34
C ASP A 6 5.56 -19.60 0.21
N GLU A 7 4.93 -20.78 0.23
CA GLU A 7 5.59 -22.06 -0.04
C GLU A 7 6.09 -22.13 -1.49
N LEU A 8 5.29 -21.66 -2.45
CA LEU A 8 5.68 -21.58 -3.87
C LEU A 8 6.86 -20.64 -4.08
N PHE A 9 6.86 -19.47 -3.43
CA PHE A 9 8.00 -18.55 -3.51
C PHE A 9 9.23 -19.14 -2.81
N ARG A 10 9.05 -19.79 -1.65
CA ARG A 10 10.13 -20.40 -0.87
C ARG A 10 10.80 -21.56 -1.60
N SER A 11 10.07 -22.38 -2.37
CA SER A 11 10.66 -23.50 -3.12
C SER A 11 11.69 -23.05 -4.16
N HIS A 12 11.58 -21.81 -4.64
CA HIS A 12 12.46 -21.21 -5.64
C HIS A 12 13.43 -20.17 -5.05
N PHE A 13 13.51 -20.06 -3.72
CA PHE A 13 14.22 -18.96 -3.05
C PHE A 13 15.68 -18.83 -3.48
N ALA A 14 16.43 -19.93 -3.55
CA ALA A 14 17.85 -19.91 -3.87
C ALA A 14 18.12 -19.39 -5.29
N ASP A 15 17.27 -19.78 -6.24
CA ASP A 15 17.41 -19.41 -7.65
C ASP A 15 16.94 -17.98 -7.90
N ILE A 16 15.84 -17.57 -7.26
CA ILE A 16 15.37 -16.19 -7.27
C ILE A 16 16.44 -15.28 -6.66
N ASN A 17 17.00 -15.65 -5.51
CA ASN A 17 18.05 -14.88 -4.84
C ASN A 17 19.30 -14.73 -5.72
N SER A 18 19.74 -15.82 -6.36
CA SER A 18 20.91 -15.79 -7.25
C SER A 18 20.68 -14.90 -8.48
N SER A 19 19.49 -14.98 -9.08
CA SER A 19 19.12 -14.17 -10.25
C SER A 19 18.99 -12.68 -9.91
N ILE A 20 18.43 -12.39 -8.73
CA ILE A 20 18.39 -11.05 -8.15
C ILE A 20 19.81 -10.53 -7.88
N ALA A 21 20.68 -11.33 -7.28
CA ALA A 21 22.06 -10.92 -6.98
C ALA A 21 22.84 -10.54 -8.23
N ALA A 22 22.63 -11.25 -9.34
CA ALA A 22 23.25 -10.95 -10.62
C ALA A 22 22.77 -9.62 -11.25
N ARG A 23 21.61 -9.11 -10.84
CA ARG A 23 20.96 -7.91 -11.41
C ARG A 23 20.44 -6.98 -10.31
N LEU A 24 21.23 -6.86 -9.25
CA LEU A 24 20.78 -6.28 -8.00
C LEU A 24 20.26 -4.86 -8.17
N ASP A 25 20.95 -4.01 -8.94
CA ASP A 25 20.57 -2.61 -9.13
C ASP A 25 19.21 -2.49 -9.84
N LYS A 26 19.05 -3.20 -10.98
CA LYS A 26 17.77 -3.25 -11.71
C LYS A 26 16.64 -3.82 -10.85
N ALA A 27 16.94 -4.88 -10.09
CA ALA A 27 15.97 -5.51 -9.23
C ALA A 27 15.53 -4.58 -8.09
N LEU A 28 16.47 -3.87 -7.45
CA LEU A 28 16.18 -2.89 -6.42
C LEU A 28 15.26 -1.80 -6.93
N ASP A 29 15.57 -1.21 -8.09
CA ASP A 29 14.77 -0.15 -8.68
C ASP A 29 13.36 -0.62 -9.02
N GLU A 30 13.21 -1.80 -9.62
CA GLU A 30 11.90 -2.36 -9.98
C GLU A 30 11.09 -2.76 -8.74
N PHE A 31 11.70 -3.40 -7.75
CA PHE A 31 11.02 -3.81 -6.51
C PHE A 31 10.65 -2.61 -5.63
N LEU A 32 11.51 -1.58 -5.57
CA LEU A 32 11.19 -0.32 -4.90
C LEU A 32 10.09 0.43 -5.66
N GLY A 33 10.19 0.52 -6.99
CA GLY A 33 9.20 1.16 -7.85
C GLY A 33 7.82 0.51 -7.76
N ALA A 34 7.76 -0.80 -7.52
CA ALA A 34 6.53 -1.54 -7.25
C ALA A 34 6.13 -1.58 -5.77
N SER A 35 6.85 -0.88 -4.88
CA SER A 35 6.61 -0.85 -3.43
C SER A 35 6.57 -2.24 -2.77
N LEU A 36 7.29 -3.21 -3.33
CA LEU A 36 7.41 -4.56 -2.76
C LEU A 36 8.50 -4.62 -1.68
N ILE A 37 9.41 -3.65 -1.68
CA ILE A 37 10.41 -3.43 -0.64
C ILE A 37 10.35 -1.98 -0.14
N PRO A 38 10.63 -1.71 1.15
CA PRO A 38 10.64 -0.37 1.69
C PRO A 38 11.90 0.41 1.29
N SER A 39 11.81 1.74 1.19
CA SER A 39 12.96 2.63 0.93
C SER A 39 14.10 2.43 1.93
N GLN A 40 13.79 2.16 3.19
CA GLN A 40 14.80 1.85 4.22
C GLN A 40 15.65 0.63 3.85
N LEU A 41 15.05 -0.40 3.23
CA LEU A 41 15.77 -1.59 2.77
C LEU A 41 16.58 -1.28 1.51
N PHE A 42 16.06 -0.44 0.62
CA PHE A 42 16.80 0.04 -0.55
C PHE A 42 18.04 0.83 -0.12
N ASP A 43 17.90 1.78 0.80
CA ASP A 43 18.99 2.59 1.34
C ASP A 43 20.01 1.71 2.07
N ASP A 44 19.56 0.75 2.90
CA ASP A 44 20.45 -0.22 3.55
C ASP A 44 21.24 -1.03 2.51
N ILE A 45 20.59 -1.52 1.46
CA ILE A 45 21.26 -2.33 0.43
C ILE A 45 22.26 -1.52 -0.41
N THR A 46 21.91 -0.28 -0.75
CA THR A 46 22.77 0.60 -1.56
C THR A 46 23.96 1.15 -0.78
N THR A 47 23.78 1.44 0.52
CA THR A 47 24.84 1.98 1.39
C THR A 47 25.70 0.92 2.08
N THR A 48 25.18 -0.31 2.26
CA THR A 48 25.97 -1.39 2.87
C THR A 48 27.10 -1.85 1.95
N ASN A 49 28.32 -1.88 2.46
CA ASN A 49 29.43 -2.60 1.82
C ASN A 49 29.26 -4.11 2.07
N GLY A 50 29.03 -4.91 1.03
CA GLY A 50 28.87 -6.36 1.16
C GLY A 50 28.61 -7.06 -0.17
N PRO A 51 28.77 -8.40 -0.23
CA PRO A 51 28.55 -9.17 -1.45
C PRO A 51 27.12 -9.04 -1.98
N ALA A 52 26.97 -9.01 -3.32
CA ALA A 52 25.66 -8.91 -3.97
C ALA A 52 24.69 -10.03 -3.53
N GLY A 53 25.19 -11.24 -3.26
CA GLY A 53 24.38 -12.34 -2.74
C GLY A 53 23.78 -12.06 -1.35
N GLN A 54 24.52 -11.40 -0.46
CA GLN A 54 24.01 -11.04 0.87
C GLN A 54 22.93 -9.94 0.77
N LYS A 55 23.17 -8.95 -0.08
CA LYS A 55 22.23 -7.87 -0.37
C LYS A 55 20.93 -8.40 -0.98
N ALA A 56 21.04 -9.24 -2.00
CA ALA A 56 19.91 -9.95 -2.60
C ALA A 56 19.14 -10.76 -1.56
N SER A 57 19.84 -11.44 -0.64
CA SER A 57 19.18 -12.24 0.39
C SER A 57 18.36 -11.42 1.39
N LYS A 58 18.76 -10.18 1.69
CA LYS A 58 17.91 -9.27 2.48
C LYS A 58 16.63 -8.95 1.70
N MET A 59 16.78 -8.64 0.42
CA MET A 59 15.65 -8.32 -0.47
C MET A 59 14.68 -9.49 -0.67
N THR A 60 15.18 -10.67 -1.03
CA THR A 60 14.35 -11.87 -1.27
C THR A 60 13.61 -12.31 -0.01
N ARG A 61 14.21 -12.15 1.17
CA ARG A 61 13.53 -12.39 2.46
C ARG A 61 12.40 -11.41 2.70
N GLU A 62 12.58 -10.14 2.38
CA GLU A 62 11.55 -9.12 2.53
C GLU A 62 10.36 -9.38 1.59
N LEU A 63 10.62 -9.79 0.35
CA LEU A 63 9.58 -10.21 -0.60
C LEU A 63 8.77 -11.38 -0.03
N MET A 64 9.46 -12.43 0.46
CA MET A 64 8.82 -13.59 1.08
C MET A 64 8.00 -13.21 2.32
N ARG A 65 8.57 -12.38 3.22
CA ARG A 65 7.88 -11.85 4.41
C ARG A 65 6.61 -11.09 4.01
N GLY A 66 6.69 -10.28 2.97
CA GLY A 66 5.56 -9.55 2.44
C GLY A 66 4.44 -10.47 1.92
N ILE A 67 4.78 -11.58 1.25
CA ILE A 67 3.80 -12.58 0.81
C ILE A 67 3.11 -13.21 2.04
N SER A 68 3.87 -13.67 3.03
CA SER A 68 3.31 -14.33 4.22
C SER A 68 2.44 -13.42 5.10
N ASN A 69 2.71 -12.11 5.12
CA ASN A 69 2.03 -11.15 6.00
C ASN A 69 0.84 -10.43 5.33
N CYS A 70 0.57 -10.66 4.05
CA CYS A 70 -0.51 -10.00 3.34
C CYS A 70 -1.73 -10.91 3.17
N LYS A 71 -2.94 -10.36 3.31
CA LYS A 71 -4.19 -11.11 3.10
C LYS A 71 -4.35 -11.62 1.67
N ASN A 72 -3.69 -10.97 0.70
CA ASN A 72 -3.73 -11.28 -0.73
C ASN A 72 -2.37 -11.80 -1.23
N GLY A 73 -1.88 -12.88 -0.62
CA GLY A 73 -0.58 -13.50 -0.94
C GLY A 73 -0.40 -13.83 -2.43
N GLU A 74 -1.46 -14.31 -3.08
CA GLU A 74 -1.47 -14.64 -4.52
C GLU A 74 -1.29 -13.39 -5.39
N GLU A 75 -2.02 -12.31 -5.11
CA GLU A 75 -1.91 -11.06 -5.85
C GLU A 75 -0.51 -10.44 -5.69
N ARG A 76 0.02 -10.44 -4.46
CA ARG A 76 1.37 -9.94 -4.19
C ARG A 76 2.43 -10.79 -4.89
N LEU A 77 2.29 -12.11 -4.87
CA LEU A 77 3.18 -13.03 -5.60
C LEU A 77 3.13 -12.79 -7.10
N GLU A 78 1.95 -12.53 -7.66
CA GLU A 78 1.79 -12.22 -9.09
C GLU A 78 2.48 -10.90 -9.47
N VAL A 79 2.46 -9.86 -8.62
CA VAL A 79 3.23 -8.63 -8.84
C VAL A 79 4.74 -8.92 -8.79
N ILE A 80 5.20 -9.73 -7.84
CA ILE A 80 6.60 -10.16 -7.75
C ILE A 80 7.00 -10.90 -9.04
N CYS A 81 6.20 -11.84 -9.52
CA CYS A 81 6.43 -12.57 -10.76
C CYS A 81 6.56 -11.63 -11.98
N LYS A 82 5.70 -10.60 -12.08
CA LYS A 82 5.79 -9.61 -13.17
C LYS A 82 7.13 -8.88 -13.17
N ILE A 83 7.66 -8.55 -12.00
CA ILE A 83 8.97 -7.87 -11.90
C ILE A 83 10.11 -8.82 -12.18
N LEU A 84 10.06 -10.06 -11.69
CA LEU A 84 11.06 -11.08 -12.01
C LEU A 84 11.21 -11.25 -13.54
N LEU A 85 10.11 -11.19 -14.30
CA LEU A 85 10.14 -11.21 -15.77
C LEU A 85 10.83 -9.97 -16.38
N LYS A 86 10.75 -8.80 -15.75
CA LYS A 86 11.45 -7.59 -16.20
C LYS A 86 12.97 -7.66 -15.98
N LEU A 87 13.46 -8.58 -15.14
CA LEU A 87 14.89 -8.75 -14.94
C LEU A 87 15.57 -9.45 -16.13
N GLU A 88 14.82 -9.92 -17.13
CA GLU A 88 15.37 -10.51 -18.36
C GLU A 88 16.32 -11.69 -18.07
N ASP A 89 16.00 -12.47 -17.03
CA ASP A 89 16.71 -13.69 -16.68
C ASP A 89 15.89 -14.91 -17.14
N GLU A 90 16.48 -15.77 -17.98
CA GLU A 90 15.80 -16.97 -18.50
C GLU A 90 15.36 -17.92 -17.39
N LYS A 91 16.16 -18.07 -16.33
CA LYS A 91 15.83 -18.92 -15.19
C LYS A 91 14.64 -18.36 -14.41
N LEU A 92 14.53 -17.03 -14.28
CA LEU A 92 13.35 -16.41 -13.68
C LEU A 92 12.08 -16.61 -14.52
N LYS A 93 12.18 -16.69 -15.85
CA LYS A 93 11.02 -17.00 -16.71
C LYS A 93 10.48 -18.40 -16.45
N GLU A 94 11.39 -19.38 -16.34
CA GLU A 94 11.02 -20.77 -16.02
C GLU A 94 10.38 -20.88 -14.63
N ILE A 95 10.97 -20.22 -13.63
CA ILE A 95 10.43 -20.18 -12.25
C ILE A 95 9.04 -19.54 -12.22
N VAL A 96 8.86 -18.41 -12.89
CA VAL A 96 7.54 -17.73 -12.95
C VAL A 96 6.50 -18.60 -13.65
N ALA A 97 6.88 -19.36 -14.69
CA ALA A 97 5.99 -20.31 -15.35
C ALA A 97 5.58 -21.46 -14.42
N ASP A 98 6.52 -22.06 -13.66
CA ASP A 98 6.21 -23.10 -12.67
C ASP A 98 5.29 -22.55 -11.57
N ILE A 99 5.61 -21.38 -10.98
CA ILE A 99 4.77 -20.73 -9.96
C ILE A 99 3.34 -20.52 -10.48
N ARG A 100 3.18 -19.95 -11.68
CA ARG A 100 1.86 -19.70 -12.27
C ARG A 100 1.10 -20.98 -12.62
N SER A 101 1.79 -22.07 -12.98
CA SER A 101 1.12 -23.37 -13.22
C SER A 101 0.53 -23.97 -11.95
N ARG A 102 1.06 -23.58 -10.78
CA ARG A 102 0.63 -24.06 -9.46
C ARG A 102 -0.34 -23.12 -8.76
N ILE A 103 -0.34 -21.83 -9.12
CA ILE A 103 -1.37 -20.87 -8.73
C ILE A 103 -2.61 -21.13 -9.60
N GLY A 104 -3.65 -21.77 -9.02
CA GLY A 104 -4.93 -22.00 -9.69
C GLY A 104 -5.25 -23.44 -10.07
N THR A 105 -4.39 -24.42 -9.79
CA THR A 105 -4.72 -25.86 -9.91
C THR A 105 -5.42 -26.37 -8.64
N GLY A 106 -6.57 -25.77 -8.34
CA GLY A 106 -7.39 -26.05 -7.17
C GLY A 106 -8.89 -25.92 -7.43
N SER A 107 -9.37 -26.19 -8.65
CA SER A 107 -10.77 -26.55 -8.95
C SER A 107 -10.92 -26.97 -10.40
N THR A 108 -10.69 -28.25 -10.68
CA THR A 108 -11.32 -28.94 -11.81
C THR A 108 -12.75 -29.29 -11.42
N GLY A 109 -13.72 -28.67 -12.09
CA GLY A 109 -15.12 -29.05 -12.11
C GLY A 109 -15.76 -28.46 -13.37
N ALA A 110 -16.00 -29.31 -14.36
CA ALA A 110 -16.41 -28.96 -15.71
C ALA A 110 -17.86 -28.42 -15.81
N SER A 111 -18.12 -27.55 -16.79
CA SER A 111 -19.11 -27.74 -17.87
C SER A 111 -19.61 -26.40 -18.46
N GLY A 112 -19.70 -26.34 -19.79
CA GLY A 112 -20.77 -25.59 -20.47
C GLY A 112 -20.32 -24.38 -21.28
N GLY A 113 -20.34 -24.51 -22.61
CA GLY A 113 -19.91 -23.50 -23.57
C GLY A 113 -20.82 -22.27 -23.74
N GLY A 114 -20.32 -21.31 -24.52
CA GLY A 114 -21.15 -20.44 -25.36
C GLY A 114 -20.91 -18.93 -25.21
N GLY A 115 -20.30 -18.35 -26.25
CA GLY A 115 -20.79 -17.11 -26.88
C GLY A 115 -20.53 -15.76 -26.20
N GLY A 116 -19.62 -14.98 -26.82
CA GLY A 116 -19.74 -13.53 -27.08
C GLY A 116 -20.08 -12.56 -25.94
N VAL A 117 -19.20 -11.60 -25.68
CA VAL A 117 -19.35 -10.18 -26.08
C VAL A 117 -18.09 -9.46 -25.59
N SER A 118 -17.28 -8.99 -26.54
CA SER A 118 -16.16 -8.08 -26.29
C SER A 118 -16.71 -6.77 -25.72
N HIS A 119 -16.58 -6.60 -24.40
CA HIS A 119 -16.75 -5.30 -23.76
C HIS A 119 -15.47 -4.47 -23.99
N PRO A 120 -15.59 -3.16 -24.25
CA PRO A 120 -14.42 -2.31 -24.39
C PRO A 120 -13.67 -2.30 -23.06
N LYS A 121 -12.38 -2.67 -23.09
CA LYS A 121 -11.43 -2.37 -22.01
C LYS A 121 -11.36 -0.86 -21.87
N THR A 122 -12.20 -0.28 -21.03
CA THR A 122 -11.97 1.05 -20.47
C THR A 122 -10.60 0.97 -19.81
N LYS A 123 -9.60 1.63 -20.39
CA LYS A 123 -8.30 1.80 -19.75
C LYS A 123 -8.59 2.44 -18.39
N ALA A 124 -8.40 1.69 -17.30
CA ALA A 124 -8.41 2.27 -15.97
C ALA A 124 -7.35 3.37 -15.98
N GLN A 125 -7.81 4.63 -15.94
CA GLN A 125 -6.92 5.77 -15.95
C GLN A 125 -6.12 5.70 -14.65
N ALA A 126 -4.80 5.54 -14.76
CA ALA A 126 -3.94 5.51 -13.58
C ALA A 126 -4.10 6.84 -12.84
N VAL A 127 -4.51 6.77 -11.57
CA VAL A 127 -4.68 7.95 -10.73
C VAL A 127 -3.31 8.57 -10.50
N ASP A 128 -3.16 9.86 -10.81
CA ASP A 128 -1.94 10.60 -10.49
C ASP A 128 -1.83 10.77 -8.97
N ILE A 129 -0.90 10.03 -8.38
CA ILE A 129 -0.66 10.02 -6.93
C ILE A 129 -0.23 11.40 -6.40
N THR A 130 0.49 12.18 -7.19
CA THR A 130 0.89 13.54 -6.80
C THR A 130 -0.32 14.46 -6.77
N LYS A 131 -1.22 14.32 -7.75
CA LYS A 131 -2.47 15.08 -7.78
C LYS A 131 -3.41 14.67 -6.65
N LEU A 132 -3.52 13.36 -6.38
CA LEU A 132 -4.29 12.80 -5.27
C LEU A 132 -3.80 13.34 -3.92
N ARG A 133 -2.48 13.29 -3.67
CA ARG A 133 -1.89 13.86 -2.46
C ARG A 133 -2.25 15.33 -2.28
N LYS A 134 -2.08 16.14 -3.34
CA LYS A 134 -2.40 17.58 -3.30
C LYS A 134 -3.88 17.84 -3.03
N ALA A 135 -4.77 17.08 -3.64
CA ALA A 135 -6.22 17.23 -3.40
C ALA A 135 -6.56 17.00 -1.92
N ILE A 136 -6.03 15.92 -1.33
CA ILE A 136 -6.25 15.58 0.08
C ILE A 136 -5.62 16.65 1.00
N GLU A 137 -4.37 17.05 0.76
CA GLU A 137 -3.69 18.08 1.56
C GLU A 137 -4.43 19.42 1.54
N ASN A 138 -4.98 19.82 0.39
CA ASN A 138 -5.74 21.06 0.25
C ASN A 138 -7.03 21.05 1.08
N VAL A 139 -7.76 19.92 1.10
CA VAL A 139 -8.95 19.76 1.95
C VAL A 139 -8.57 19.84 3.42
N ILE A 140 -7.54 19.09 3.85
CA ILE A 140 -7.08 19.10 5.25
C ILE A 140 -6.63 20.51 5.69
N ASN A 141 -5.93 21.24 4.83
CA ASN A 141 -5.51 22.63 5.11
C ASN A 141 -6.71 23.57 5.26
N THR A 142 -7.74 23.41 4.43
CA THR A 142 -8.98 24.20 4.51
C THR A 142 -9.73 23.91 5.81
N TRP A 143 -9.73 22.65 6.23
CA TRP A 143 -10.39 22.20 7.47
C TRP A 143 -9.62 22.53 8.75
N TYR A 144 -8.36 22.97 8.67
CA TYR A 144 -7.53 23.26 9.84
C TYR A 144 -8.22 24.20 10.85
N GLY A 145 -8.84 25.27 10.38
CA GLY A 145 -9.56 26.22 11.24
C GLY A 145 -10.80 25.62 11.90
N SER A 146 -11.55 24.78 11.18
CA SER A 146 -12.73 24.09 11.70
C SER A 146 -12.36 23.03 12.74
N LEU A 147 -11.30 22.26 12.49
CA LEU A 147 -10.82 21.24 13.41
C LEU A 147 -10.28 21.82 14.72
N ASN A 148 -9.65 23.01 14.67
CA ASN A 148 -9.21 23.72 15.88
C ASN A 148 -10.35 24.29 16.74
N ARG A 149 -11.59 24.34 16.22
CA ARG A 149 -12.78 24.73 17.00
C ARG A 149 -13.44 23.55 17.71
N LEU A 150 -12.97 22.33 17.47
CA LEU A 150 -13.50 21.15 18.15
C LEU A 150 -13.17 21.20 19.65
N PRO A 151 -14.00 20.59 20.51
CA PRO A 151 -13.76 20.58 21.94
C PRO A 151 -12.37 20.05 22.29
N ALA A 152 -11.59 20.89 22.99
CA ALA A 152 -10.22 20.55 23.40
C ALA A 152 -10.19 19.32 24.33
N ALA A 153 -11.23 19.14 25.14
CA ALA A 153 -11.36 18.01 26.06
C ALA A 153 -11.30 16.64 25.35
N SER A 154 -11.76 16.56 24.09
CA SER A 154 -11.83 15.31 23.32
C SER A 154 -10.64 15.11 22.37
N VAL A 155 -9.70 16.07 22.30
CA VAL A 155 -8.48 15.95 21.46
C VAL A 155 -7.65 14.74 21.87
N LYS A 156 -7.63 14.43 23.17
CA LYS A 156 -6.87 13.30 23.70
C LYS A 156 -7.47 11.94 23.27
N ASP A 157 -8.80 11.82 23.29
CA ASP A 157 -9.48 10.60 22.81
C ASP A 157 -9.30 10.41 21.31
N PHE A 158 -9.37 11.50 20.55
CA PHE A 158 -9.07 11.49 19.13
C PHE A 158 -7.63 11.02 18.85
N ALA A 159 -6.65 11.56 19.59
CA ALA A 159 -5.25 11.16 19.48
C ALA A 159 -5.03 9.69 19.84
N TYR A 160 -5.64 9.19 20.93
CA TYR A 160 -5.54 7.77 21.31
C TYR A 160 -6.08 6.84 20.22
N SER A 161 -7.20 7.19 19.60
CA SER A 161 -7.78 6.42 18.49
C SER A 161 -6.80 6.37 17.30
N LEU A 162 -6.22 7.50 16.91
CA LEU A 162 -5.22 7.58 15.84
C LEU A 162 -3.93 6.81 16.16
N PHE A 163 -3.46 6.88 17.40
CA PHE A 163 -2.28 6.16 17.87
C PHE A 163 -2.51 4.65 17.82
N SER A 164 -3.69 4.18 18.23
CA SER A 164 -4.06 2.77 18.15
C SER A 164 -4.05 2.24 16.70
N LYS A 165 -4.40 3.11 15.74
CA LYS A 165 -4.40 2.85 14.29
C LYS A 165 -3.04 3.11 13.62
N LYS A 166 -2.01 3.45 14.40
CA LYS A 166 -0.64 3.75 13.96
C LYS A 166 -0.55 4.91 12.97
N VAL A 167 -1.44 5.90 13.11
CA VAL A 167 -1.43 7.11 12.28
C VAL A 167 -0.51 8.19 12.87
N ILE A 168 -0.45 8.26 14.20
CA ILE A 168 0.42 9.19 14.92
C ILE A 168 1.37 8.43 15.85
N SER A 169 2.48 9.07 16.19
CA SER A 169 3.47 8.59 17.13
C SER A 169 2.99 8.65 18.58
N ASP A 170 3.69 7.91 19.45
CA ASP A 170 3.51 8.00 20.90
C ASP A 170 3.79 9.43 21.41
N SER A 171 4.77 10.10 20.81
CA SER A 171 5.10 11.50 21.14
C SER A 171 3.91 12.43 20.90
N VAL A 172 3.25 12.34 19.74
CA VAL A 172 2.07 13.17 19.46
C VAL A 172 0.87 12.73 20.30
N CYS A 173 0.72 11.43 20.56
CA CYS A 173 -0.33 10.92 21.45
C CYS A 173 -0.20 11.42 22.89
N SER A 174 1.03 11.61 23.38
CA SER A 174 1.30 12.02 24.77
C SER A 174 0.99 13.49 25.06
N ASP A 175 1.18 14.37 24.08
CA ASP A 175 0.91 15.80 24.15
C ASP A 175 0.20 16.29 22.88
N PRO A 176 -1.08 15.91 22.69
CA PRO A 176 -1.78 16.10 21.43
C PRO A 176 -2.33 17.51 21.27
N THR A 177 -2.08 18.09 20.10
CA THR A 177 -2.83 19.23 19.57
C THR A 177 -3.33 18.86 18.18
N ILE A 178 -4.41 19.51 17.71
CA ILE A 178 -4.88 19.32 16.33
C ILE A 178 -3.76 19.60 15.33
N ASP A 179 -2.92 20.61 15.58
CA ASP A 179 -1.75 20.93 14.76
C ASP A 179 -0.75 19.77 14.66
N LYS A 180 -0.32 19.21 15.79
CA LYS A 180 0.63 18.08 15.80
C LYS A 180 0.03 16.83 15.14
N ILE A 181 -1.24 16.54 15.41
CA ILE A 181 -1.96 15.41 14.81
C ILE A 181 -2.00 15.54 13.29
N LEU A 182 -2.46 16.70 12.78
CA LEU A 182 -2.55 16.93 11.35
C LEU A 182 -1.19 17.06 10.69
N GLY A 183 -0.19 17.59 11.38
CA GLY A 183 1.19 17.66 10.94
C GLY A 183 1.77 16.26 10.68
N GLU A 184 1.63 15.34 11.64
CA GLU A 184 2.11 13.96 11.48
C GLU A 184 1.28 13.19 10.44
N PHE A 185 -0.05 13.37 10.42
CA PHE A 185 -0.91 12.80 9.37
C PHE A 185 -0.48 13.25 7.97
N LYS A 186 -0.28 14.56 7.75
CA LYS A 186 0.18 15.09 6.45
C LYS A 186 1.58 14.60 6.10
N ALA A 187 2.49 14.53 7.07
CA ALA A 187 3.81 13.97 6.85
C ALA A 187 3.70 12.52 6.34
N SER A 188 2.78 11.71 6.89
CA SER A 188 2.52 10.34 6.43
C SER A 188 2.11 10.28 4.96
N LEU A 189 1.27 11.23 4.49
CA LEU A 189 0.83 11.31 3.08
C LEU A 189 1.99 11.53 2.11
N GLY A 190 3.07 12.18 2.55
CA GLY A 190 4.30 12.36 1.78
C GLY A 190 5.00 11.04 1.44
N PHE A 191 4.79 10.02 2.27
CA PHE A 191 5.36 8.67 2.09
C PHE A 191 4.39 7.69 1.43
N THR A 192 3.10 8.01 1.37
CA THR A 192 2.07 7.22 0.69
C THR A 192 2.31 7.14 -0.83
N ARG A 193 2.14 5.95 -1.42
CA ARG A 193 2.44 5.67 -2.83
C ARG A 193 1.28 5.11 -3.63
N THR A 194 0.26 4.57 -2.97
CA THR A 194 -0.90 3.96 -3.63
C THR A 194 -2.20 4.64 -3.21
N VAL A 195 -3.19 4.58 -4.10
CA VAL A 195 -4.53 5.10 -3.83
C VAL A 195 -5.14 4.43 -2.58
N GLN A 196 -4.94 3.13 -2.42
CA GLN A 196 -5.47 2.36 -1.30
C GLN A 196 -4.85 2.77 0.04
N GLU A 197 -3.58 3.17 0.06
CA GLU A 197 -2.96 3.71 1.27
C GLU A 197 -3.48 5.11 1.60
N PHE A 198 -3.78 5.94 0.59
CA PHE A 198 -4.49 7.22 0.81
C PHE A 198 -5.89 6.97 1.37
N GLU A 199 -6.65 6.05 0.77
CA GLU A 199 -7.96 5.62 1.24
C GLU A 199 -7.87 5.12 2.70
N SER A 200 -6.93 4.22 2.99
CA SER A 200 -6.71 3.69 4.34
C SER A 200 -6.35 4.78 5.34
N SER A 201 -5.47 5.72 4.98
CA SER A 201 -5.06 6.81 5.87
C SER A 201 -6.23 7.75 6.18
N CYS A 202 -6.97 8.16 5.15
CA CYS A 202 -8.16 8.99 5.31
C CYS A 202 -9.24 8.26 6.10
N THR A 203 -9.51 6.98 5.84
CA THR A 203 -10.46 6.19 6.62
C THR A 203 -10.06 6.09 8.08
N LYS A 204 -8.79 5.85 8.41
CA LYS A 204 -8.35 5.82 9.81
C LYS A 204 -8.55 7.16 10.51
N LEU A 205 -8.30 8.28 9.81
CA LEU A 205 -8.56 9.62 10.34
C LEU A 205 -10.04 9.79 10.67
N LEU A 206 -10.90 9.43 9.71
CA LEU A 206 -12.34 9.60 9.80
C LEU A 206 -13.00 8.67 10.83
N GLU A 207 -12.63 7.40 10.86
CA GLU A 207 -13.06 6.45 11.91
C GLU A 207 -12.62 6.94 13.30
N SER A 208 -11.46 7.57 13.42
CA SER A 208 -10.99 8.12 14.70
C SER A 208 -11.85 9.30 15.13
N MET A 209 -12.23 10.19 14.21
CA MET A 209 -13.20 11.26 14.49
C MET A 209 -14.58 10.70 14.85
N SER A 210 -15.03 9.67 14.12
CA SER A 210 -16.30 8.97 14.37
C SER A 210 -16.33 8.35 15.77
N SER A 211 -15.23 7.74 16.20
CA SER A 211 -15.11 7.05 17.50
C SER A 211 -15.25 7.97 18.72
N VAL A 212 -14.92 9.26 18.57
CA VAL A 212 -15.08 10.26 19.63
C VAL A 212 -16.55 10.67 19.79
N GLY A 213 -17.34 10.61 18.71
CA GLY A 213 -18.73 11.02 18.72
C GLY A 213 -18.93 12.54 18.70
N GLY A 214 -20.16 12.99 18.96
CA GLY A 214 -20.50 14.41 19.06
C GLY A 214 -20.06 15.24 17.85
N SER A 215 -19.46 16.42 18.11
CA SER A 215 -18.98 17.32 17.06
C SER A 215 -17.83 16.74 16.24
N TYR A 216 -17.05 15.78 16.76
CA TYR A 216 -16.01 15.09 15.99
C TYR A 216 -16.64 14.17 14.94
N HIS A 217 -17.67 13.40 15.30
CA HIS A 217 -18.37 12.56 14.33
C HIS A 217 -19.01 13.38 13.21
N VAL A 218 -19.67 14.50 13.55
CA VAL A 218 -20.28 15.41 12.55
C VAL A 218 -19.21 16.03 11.66
N ALA A 219 -18.10 16.50 12.23
CA ALA A 219 -16.98 17.04 11.47
C ALA A 219 -16.32 15.99 10.56
N GLY A 220 -16.21 14.73 11.03
CA GLY A 220 -15.69 13.63 10.25
C GLY A 220 -16.57 13.35 9.03
N ALA A 221 -17.90 13.33 9.20
CA ALA A 221 -18.83 13.06 8.09
C ALA A 221 -18.71 14.13 6.99
N ALA A 222 -18.70 15.41 7.36
CA ALA A 222 -18.53 16.51 6.43
C ALA A 222 -17.13 16.52 5.78
N LEU A 223 -16.07 16.21 6.55
CA LEU A 223 -14.72 16.08 5.98
C LEU A 223 -14.63 14.92 4.97
N LYS A 224 -15.30 13.80 5.22
CA LYS A 224 -15.36 12.66 4.28
C LYS A 224 -15.96 13.10 2.95
N ASP A 225 -17.08 13.81 2.99
CA ASP A 225 -17.76 14.28 1.78
C ASP A 225 -16.87 15.25 0.99
N ASP A 226 -16.22 16.21 1.67
CA ASP A 226 -15.28 17.14 1.04
C ASP A 226 -14.05 16.45 0.43
N LEU A 227 -13.53 15.39 1.06
CA LEU A 227 -12.44 14.58 0.52
C LEU A 227 -12.86 13.84 -0.75
N ILE A 228 -14.04 13.21 -0.74
CA ILE A 228 -14.59 12.50 -1.90
C ILE A 228 -14.79 13.47 -3.06
N ASP A 229 -15.41 14.63 -2.79
CA ASP A 229 -15.69 15.65 -3.81
C ASP A 229 -14.40 16.22 -4.42
N ALA A 230 -13.40 16.54 -3.59
CA ALA A 230 -12.12 17.06 -4.07
C ALA A 230 -11.38 16.02 -4.93
N VAL A 231 -11.32 14.76 -4.49
CA VAL A 231 -10.63 13.71 -5.25
C VAL A 231 -11.38 13.37 -6.54
N GLN A 232 -12.72 13.33 -6.53
CA GLN A 232 -13.50 13.13 -7.75
C GLN A 232 -13.28 14.26 -8.75
N LYS A 233 -13.31 15.52 -8.30
CA LYS A 233 -13.11 16.70 -9.14
C LYS A 233 -11.70 16.78 -9.71
N ASP A 234 -10.69 16.61 -8.86
CA ASP A 234 -9.31 16.84 -9.25
C ASP A 234 -8.69 15.61 -9.91
N CYS A 235 -9.02 14.40 -9.47
CA CYS A 235 -8.39 13.17 -9.95
C CYS A 235 -9.27 12.36 -10.90
N ASN A 236 -10.54 12.73 -11.10
CA ASN A 236 -11.54 11.93 -11.82
C ASN A 236 -11.60 10.49 -11.27
N TYR A 237 -11.51 10.36 -9.94
CA TYR A 237 -11.43 9.10 -9.22
C TYR A 237 -12.45 9.03 -8.09
N SER A 238 -13.17 7.91 -8.02
CA SER A 238 -14.10 7.63 -6.93
C SER A 238 -13.32 7.17 -5.70
N PHE A 239 -13.16 8.05 -4.72
CA PHE A 239 -12.35 7.81 -3.53
C PHE A 239 -13.08 6.92 -2.52
N ASN A 240 -12.59 5.70 -2.31
CA ASN A 240 -13.27 4.70 -1.50
C ASN A 240 -12.85 4.79 -0.02
N ILE A 241 -13.52 5.66 0.74
CA ILE A 241 -13.26 5.88 2.16
C ILE A 241 -14.52 5.68 3.01
N SER A 242 -14.36 5.02 4.16
CA SER A 242 -15.42 4.79 5.16
C SER A 242 -15.21 5.59 6.46
N MET A 243 -16.24 5.56 7.33
CA MET A 243 -16.32 6.20 8.65
C MET A 243 -16.88 5.26 9.70
#